data_AF-A0A969C658-F1
#
_entry.id   AF-A0A969C658-F1
#
_cell.length_a   1.000
_cell.length_b   1.000
_cell.length_c   1.000
_cell.angle_alpha   90.00
_cell.angle_beta   90.00
_cell.angle_gamma   90.00
#
_symmetry.space_group_name_H-M   'P 1'
#
loop_
_entity.id
_entity.type
_entity.pdbx_description
1 polymer ?
#
loop_
_entity_poly.entity_id
_entity_poly.type
_entity_poly.pdbx_seq_one_letter_code
_entity_poly.pdbx_strand_id
1 'polypeptide(L)'
;MNAAITIDNLLLVFGADYVGHLLRYALLGGGAFLLFYVIPWRRLRALKIQARYPAGSEMRREILYSLSSMAIFSLVGVLVYVMHRMGWSKLYIGIDRHGWGWFVISTALLILAHDAYFYWTHRFMHWKPIFPLVHRVHHLSHTPTPWAAFSFHPIEAVIEAGLFPIFILFVPTHPLSALVWLLYMTVMNVLGHCGHEILPSGFTRHPLTKWHNTAVHHDLHHSRVHCNYGLYYNLWDRLMGTNHERYDEEFEQVKARAAAQAQAGNKPDSGMKPLVYAHLRSSEDAEWERAGNFSRAGPMQLYAISGDQRFNISVQVGAGCAARAVFPVLRVDTSGIGFHFLPRCEFDSKRFTRGLMVVLTVAVVMSFYALAQQTKLAGDERRRGHGDSGA
;
A
#
# COMPACT_ATOMS: atom_id res chain seq x y z
N MET A 1 15.39 14.53 -36.14
CA MET A 1 13.96 14.54 -36.53
C MET A 1 13.21 13.73 -35.48
N ASN A 2 12.18 14.30 -34.86
CA ASN A 2 11.36 13.56 -33.89
C ASN A 2 10.52 12.56 -34.68
N ALA A 3 10.72 11.26 -34.48
CA ALA A 3 9.83 10.25 -35.04
C ALA A 3 8.36 10.63 -34.70
N ALA A 4 7.42 10.35 -35.60
CA ALA A 4 6.02 10.69 -35.41
C ALA A 4 5.47 10.02 -34.14
N ILE A 5 4.63 10.73 -33.39
CA ILE A 5 3.85 10.12 -32.30
C ILE A 5 2.68 9.39 -32.95
N THR A 6 2.72 8.06 -32.95
CA THR A 6 1.65 7.22 -33.50
C THR A 6 0.77 6.66 -32.38
N ILE A 7 -0.47 6.30 -32.71
CA ILE A 7 -1.38 5.66 -31.75
C ILE A 7 -0.80 4.34 -31.22
N ASP A 8 -0.10 3.57 -32.06
CA ASP A 8 0.56 2.33 -31.66
C ASP A 8 1.63 2.56 -30.60
N ASN A 9 2.41 3.65 -30.72
CA ASN A 9 3.38 4.01 -29.68
C ASN A 9 2.69 4.39 -28.37
N LEU A 10 1.59 5.14 -28.43
CA LEU A 10 0.84 5.54 -27.23
C LEU A 10 0.23 4.32 -26.52
N LEU A 11 -0.36 3.40 -27.27
CA LEU A 11 -0.91 2.14 -26.74
C LEU A 11 0.18 1.24 -26.15
N LEU A 12 1.34 1.17 -26.81
CA LEU A 12 2.47 0.39 -26.29
C LEU A 12 3.00 0.96 -24.96
N VAL A 13 3.17 2.28 -24.88
CA VAL A 13 3.62 2.94 -23.64
C VAL A 13 2.59 2.74 -22.52
N PHE A 14 1.31 2.98 -22.81
CA PHE A 14 0.23 2.75 -21.85
C PHE A 14 0.23 1.31 -21.35
N GLY A 15 0.28 0.32 -22.26
CA GLY A 15 0.25 -1.09 -21.90
C GLY A 15 1.47 -1.51 -21.08
N ALA A 16 2.66 -1.04 -21.44
CA ALA A 16 3.90 -1.34 -20.71
C ALA A 16 3.87 -0.73 -19.30
N ASP A 17 3.46 0.54 -19.16
CA ASP A 17 3.36 1.20 -17.86
C ASP A 17 2.29 0.56 -16.99
N TYR A 18 1.13 0.23 -17.56
CA TYR A 18 0.04 -0.42 -16.81
C TYR A 18 0.46 -1.78 -16.27
N VAL A 19 1.10 -2.62 -17.10
CA VAL A 19 1.67 -3.90 -16.65
C VAL A 19 2.76 -3.68 -15.59
N GLY A 20 3.62 -2.68 -15.77
CA GLY A 20 4.65 -2.33 -14.79
C GLY A 20 4.06 -1.95 -13.42
N HIS A 21 3.02 -1.13 -13.41
CA HIS A 21 2.30 -0.75 -12.20
C HIS A 21 1.62 -1.95 -11.53
N LEU A 22 0.96 -2.81 -12.30
CA LEU A 22 0.33 -4.04 -11.80
C LEU A 22 1.34 -4.98 -11.15
N LEU A 23 2.48 -5.21 -11.81
CA LEU A 23 3.55 -6.05 -11.28
C LEU A 23 4.10 -5.46 -9.98
N ARG A 24 4.40 -4.17 -9.94
CA ARG A 24 4.91 -3.50 -8.74
C ARG A 24 3.92 -3.58 -7.57
N TYR A 25 2.63 -3.38 -7.85
CA TYR A 25 1.57 -3.47 -6.85
C TYR A 25 1.37 -4.91 -6.33
N ALA A 26 1.34 -5.89 -7.22
CA ALA A 26 1.23 -7.29 -6.84
C ALA A 26 2.44 -7.76 -6.01
N LEU A 27 3.65 -7.35 -6.39
CA LEU A 27 4.88 -7.72 -5.69
C LEU A 27 5.01 -7.05 -4.32
N LEU A 28 4.88 -5.72 -4.27
CA LEU A 28 5.11 -4.97 -3.03
C LEU A 28 3.87 -4.97 -2.14
N GLY A 29 2.71 -4.64 -2.68
CA GLY A 29 1.43 -4.66 -1.94
C GLY A 29 1.01 -6.09 -1.59
N GLY A 30 1.00 -6.99 -2.57
CA GLY A 30 0.68 -8.41 -2.34
C GLY A 30 1.70 -9.11 -1.46
N GLY A 31 3.00 -8.84 -1.63
CA GLY A 31 4.06 -9.36 -0.75
C GLY A 31 3.89 -8.90 0.70
N ALA A 32 3.62 -7.61 0.92
CA ALA A 32 3.32 -7.09 2.26
C ALA A 32 2.03 -7.70 2.83
N PHE A 33 0.99 -7.87 2.01
CA PHE A 33 -0.25 -8.50 2.46
C PHE A 33 -0.04 -9.95 2.88
N LEU A 34 0.70 -10.73 2.08
CA LEU A 34 1.10 -12.09 2.42
C LEU A 34 1.88 -12.13 3.74
N LEU A 35 2.87 -11.25 3.88
CA LEU A 35 3.72 -11.18 5.06
C LEU A 35 2.92 -10.86 6.34
N PHE A 36 2.05 -9.86 6.30
CA PHE A 36 1.40 -9.33 7.50
C PHE A 36 0.03 -9.95 7.81
N TYR A 37 -0.70 -10.45 6.80
CA TYR A 37 -2.08 -10.93 6.99
C TYR A 37 -2.24 -12.44 6.75
N VAL A 38 -1.36 -13.07 5.96
CA VAL A 38 -1.49 -14.50 5.62
C VAL A 38 -0.52 -15.37 6.42
N ILE A 39 0.75 -14.97 6.49
CA ILE A 39 1.78 -15.73 7.21
C ILE A 39 1.49 -15.62 8.73
N PRO A 40 1.26 -16.74 9.46
CA PRO A 40 0.78 -16.72 10.83
C PRO A 40 1.90 -16.49 11.86
N TRP A 41 2.84 -15.59 11.58
CA TRP A 41 3.93 -15.29 12.51
C TRP A 41 3.39 -14.48 13.68
N ARG A 42 3.40 -15.08 14.88
CA ARG A 42 2.93 -14.45 16.13
C ARG A 42 3.56 -13.08 16.35
N ARG A 43 4.86 -12.93 16.05
CA ARG A 43 5.59 -11.66 16.17
C ARG A 43 5.02 -10.58 15.26
N LEU A 44 4.60 -10.90 14.04
CA LEU A 44 4.02 -9.92 13.11
C LEU A 44 2.62 -9.50 13.55
N ARG A 45 1.77 -10.46 13.96
CA ARG A 45 0.42 -10.15 14.47
C ARG A 45 0.44 -9.20 15.66
N ALA A 46 1.47 -9.29 16.52
CA ALA A 46 1.64 -8.41 17.66
C ALA A 46 1.90 -6.95 17.27
N LEU A 47 2.43 -6.70 16.07
CA LEU A 47 2.71 -5.37 15.53
C LEU A 47 1.50 -4.68 14.91
N LYS A 48 0.36 -5.38 14.80
CA LYS A 48 -0.86 -4.83 14.21
C LYS A 48 -1.31 -3.59 14.99
N ILE A 49 -1.69 -2.52 14.29
CA ILE A 49 -2.04 -1.21 14.89
C ILE A 49 -3.47 -1.23 15.42
N GLN A 50 -4.43 -1.50 14.55
CA GLN A 50 -5.84 -1.60 14.93
C GLN A 50 -6.24 -3.04 15.28
N ALA A 51 -7.11 -3.24 16.27
CA ALA A 51 -7.62 -4.57 16.62
C ALA A 51 -8.53 -5.17 15.53
N ARG A 52 -9.27 -4.30 14.82
CA ARG A 52 -10.15 -4.69 13.73
C ARG A 52 -9.36 -5.27 12.55
N TYR A 53 -9.92 -6.28 11.91
CA TYR A 53 -9.44 -6.78 10.63
C TYR A 53 -10.29 -6.22 9.49
N PRO A 54 -9.67 -5.96 8.32
CA PRO A 54 -10.38 -5.43 7.15
C PRO A 54 -11.42 -6.44 6.66
N ALA A 55 -12.60 -5.96 6.29
CA ALA A 55 -13.61 -6.80 5.65
C ALA A 55 -13.22 -7.12 4.20
N GLY A 56 -13.65 -8.28 3.68
CA GLY A 56 -13.40 -8.65 2.29
C GLY A 56 -13.95 -7.65 1.27
N SER A 57 -15.07 -6.99 1.58
CA SER A 57 -15.65 -5.92 0.77
C SER A 57 -14.79 -4.65 0.75
N GLU A 58 -14.12 -4.31 1.86
CA GLU A 58 -13.18 -3.19 1.95
C GLU A 58 -11.93 -3.47 1.10
N MET A 59 -11.33 -4.65 1.24
CA MET A 59 -10.17 -5.06 0.43
C MET A 59 -10.51 -5.12 -1.07
N ARG A 60 -11.72 -5.57 -1.43
CA ARG A 60 -12.16 -5.56 -2.83
C ARG A 60 -12.23 -4.14 -3.38
N ARG A 61 -12.77 -3.19 -2.61
CA ARG A 61 -12.82 -1.77 -3.00
C ARG A 61 -11.41 -1.20 -3.15
N GLU A 62 -10.52 -1.51 -2.20
CA GLU A 62 -9.11 -1.11 -2.24
C GLU A 62 -8.46 -1.53 -3.55
N ILE A 63 -8.58 -2.81 -3.89
CA ILE A 63 -8.02 -3.37 -5.12
C ILE A 63 -8.63 -2.71 -6.36
N LEU A 64 -9.96 -2.57 -6.44
CA LEU A 64 -10.61 -2.02 -7.63
C LEU A 64 -10.22 -0.56 -7.90
N TYR A 65 -10.16 0.29 -6.88
CA TYR A 65 -9.70 1.67 -7.04
C TYR A 65 -8.19 1.75 -7.29
N SER A 66 -7.39 0.84 -6.73
CA SER A 66 -5.97 0.71 -7.08
C SER A 66 -5.76 0.39 -8.55
N LEU A 67 -6.53 -0.54 -9.12
CA LEU A 67 -6.49 -0.85 -10.56
C LEU A 67 -6.88 0.37 -11.42
N SER A 68 -7.92 1.10 -11.01
CA SER A 68 -8.30 2.37 -11.67
C SER A 68 -7.17 3.40 -11.62
N SER A 69 -6.52 3.56 -10.47
CA SER A 69 -5.41 4.51 -10.29
C SER A 69 -4.21 4.16 -11.17
N MET A 70 -3.89 2.87 -11.33
CA MET A 70 -2.83 2.43 -12.22
C MET A 70 -3.11 2.76 -13.69
N ALA A 71 -4.37 2.65 -14.13
CA ALA A 71 -4.74 3.07 -15.48
C ALA A 71 -4.50 4.57 -15.67
N ILE A 72 -4.88 5.38 -14.68
CA ILE A 72 -4.65 6.84 -14.68
C ILE A 72 -3.15 7.17 -14.65
N PHE A 73 -2.36 6.49 -13.82
CA PHE A 73 -0.90 6.66 -13.77
C PHE A 73 -0.26 6.31 -15.11
N SER A 74 -0.78 5.29 -15.80
CA SER A 74 -0.31 4.91 -17.14
C SER A 74 -0.66 5.96 -18.20
N LEU A 75 -1.82 6.61 -18.09
CA LEU A 75 -2.15 7.78 -18.94
C LEU A 75 -1.20 8.95 -18.69
N VAL A 76 -0.79 9.17 -17.43
CA VAL A 76 0.24 10.17 -17.12
C VAL A 76 1.61 9.74 -17.65
N GLY A 77 1.93 8.45 -17.64
CA GLY A 77 3.12 7.91 -18.30
C GLY A 77 3.14 8.18 -19.81
N VAL A 78 2.00 8.01 -20.48
CA VAL A 78 1.82 8.41 -21.89
C VAL A 78 2.03 9.91 -22.06
N LEU A 79 1.50 10.76 -21.18
CA LEU A 79 1.74 12.20 -21.21
C LEU A 79 3.24 12.51 -21.09
N VAL A 80 3.95 11.89 -20.16
CA VAL A 80 5.40 12.05 -19.98
C VAL A 80 6.16 11.65 -21.25
N TYR A 81 5.76 10.55 -21.89
CA TYR A 81 6.33 10.12 -23.16
C TYR A 81 6.10 11.17 -24.26
N VAL A 82 4.89 11.69 -24.39
CA VAL A 82 4.57 12.76 -25.37
C VAL A 82 5.40 14.01 -25.08
N MET A 83 5.46 14.47 -23.82
CA MET A 83 6.27 15.62 -23.40
C MET A 83 7.74 15.44 -23.78
N HIS A 84 8.29 14.24 -23.58
CA HIS A 84 9.66 13.95 -23.97
C HIS A 84 9.87 14.01 -25.48
N ARG A 85 8.95 13.42 -26.26
CA ARG A 85 9.02 13.40 -27.73
C ARG A 85 8.82 14.78 -28.36
N MET A 86 8.08 15.66 -27.69
CA MET A 86 7.93 17.06 -28.08
C MET A 86 9.10 17.94 -27.63
N GLY A 87 10.07 17.39 -26.88
CA GLY A 87 11.22 18.14 -26.35
C GLY A 87 10.86 19.07 -25.19
N TRP A 88 9.70 18.89 -24.57
CA TRP A 88 9.25 19.69 -23.42
C TRP A 88 9.88 19.22 -22.11
N SER A 89 10.20 17.93 -21.99
CA SER A 89 10.85 17.39 -20.79
C SER A 89 12.38 17.55 -20.84
N LYS A 90 12.97 17.74 -19.66
CA LYS A 90 14.43 17.72 -19.41
C LYS A 90 14.92 16.32 -19.07
N LEU A 91 14.24 15.27 -19.54
CA LEU A 91 14.76 13.91 -19.41
C LEU A 91 16.05 13.77 -20.22
N TYR A 92 17.06 13.16 -19.60
CA TYR A 92 18.33 12.91 -20.27
C TYR A 92 18.74 11.43 -20.14
N ILE A 93 19.47 10.96 -21.14
CA ILE A 93 20.04 9.61 -21.19
C ILE A 93 21.55 9.72 -21.02
N GLY A 94 22.14 8.73 -20.34
CA GLY A 94 23.56 8.69 -20.03
C GLY A 94 23.88 9.49 -18.76
N ILE A 95 24.28 8.79 -17.70
CA ILE A 95 24.63 9.42 -16.41
C ILE A 95 25.82 10.36 -16.58
N ASP A 96 26.74 10.06 -17.49
CA ASP A 96 27.91 10.87 -17.86
C ASP A 96 27.55 12.30 -18.31
N ARG A 97 26.35 12.51 -18.86
CA ARG A 97 25.91 13.83 -19.34
C ARG A 97 25.82 14.90 -18.24
N HIS A 98 25.49 14.48 -17.02
CA HIS A 98 25.42 15.37 -15.84
C HIS A 98 26.28 14.89 -14.66
N GLY A 99 26.84 13.68 -14.76
CA GLY A 99 27.64 13.04 -13.73
C GLY A 99 26.81 12.34 -12.64
N TRP A 100 27.47 11.41 -11.93
CA TRP A 100 26.89 10.67 -10.82
C TRP A 100 26.45 11.56 -9.65
N GLY A 101 27.17 12.65 -9.39
CA GLY A 101 26.81 13.60 -8.34
C GLY A 101 25.44 14.24 -8.59
N TRP A 102 25.19 14.70 -9.83
CA TRP A 102 23.89 15.23 -10.20
C TRP A 102 22.80 14.16 -10.14
N PHE A 103 23.06 12.94 -10.62
CA PHE A 103 22.10 11.84 -10.52
C PHE A 103 21.59 11.63 -9.08
N VAL A 104 22.50 11.62 -8.08
CA VAL A 104 22.12 11.48 -6.67
C VAL A 104 21.31 12.68 -6.20
N ILE A 105 21.77 13.89 -6.50
CA ILE A 105 21.09 15.14 -6.11
C ILE A 105 19.70 15.24 -6.73
N SER A 106 19.55 15.01 -8.04
CA SER A 106 18.26 15.08 -8.73
C SER A 106 17.29 14.02 -8.22
N THR A 107 17.78 12.83 -7.83
CA THR A 107 16.96 11.78 -7.23
C THR A 107 16.45 12.20 -5.85
N ALA A 108 17.33 12.74 -5.00
CA ALA A 108 16.94 13.26 -3.69
C ALA A 108 15.96 14.44 -3.81
N LEU A 109 16.20 15.36 -4.74
CA LEU A 109 15.30 16.47 -5.04
C LEU A 109 13.92 15.98 -5.49
N LEU A 110 13.84 14.95 -6.34
CA LEU A 110 12.57 14.36 -6.75
C LEU A 110 11.80 13.77 -5.56
N ILE A 111 12.47 13.04 -4.66
CA ILE A 111 11.85 12.48 -3.46
C ILE A 111 11.34 13.59 -2.54
N LEU A 112 12.14 14.63 -2.29
CA LEU A 112 11.75 15.76 -1.42
C LEU A 112 10.64 16.62 -2.05
N ALA A 113 10.69 16.86 -3.36
CA ALA A 113 9.63 17.54 -4.08
C ALA A 113 8.32 16.74 -4.02
N HIS A 114 8.41 15.41 -4.03
CA HIS A 114 7.23 14.56 -3.88
C HIS A 114 6.62 14.57 -2.50
N ASP A 115 7.43 14.50 -1.45
CA ASP A 115 6.93 14.63 -0.09
C ASP A 115 6.24 15.98 0.13
N ALA A 116 6.84 17.07 -0.38
CA ALA A 116 6.27 18.41 -0.30
C ALA A 116 4.97 18.54 -1.11
N TYR A 117 4.99 18.09 -2.37
CA TYR A 117 3.81 18.11 -3.24
C TYR A 117 2.66 17.36 -2.60
N PHE A 118 2.92 16.13 -2.15
CA PHE A 118 1.93 15.28 -1.49
C PHE A 118 1.34 15.96 -0.26
N TYR A 119 2.16 16.51 0.64
CA TYR A 119 1.64 17.17 1.83
C TYR A 119 0.62 18.27 1.50
N TRP A 120 0.95 19.15 0.55
CA TRP A 120 0.10 20.28 0.20
C TRP A 120 -1.15 19.85 -0.56
N THR A 121 -1.04 18.92 -1.52
CA THR A 121 -2.21 18.40 -2.24
C THR A 121 -3.10 17.59 -1.32
N HIS A 122 -2.53 16.74 -0.46
CA HIS A 122 -3.27 15.94 0.49
C HIS A 122 -4.04 16.82 1.48
N ARG A 123 -3.38 17.82 2.10
CA ARG A 123 -4.05 18.79 2.97
C ARG A 123 -5.15 19.56 2.23
N PHE A 124 -4.92 19.95 0.98
CA PHE A 124 -5.94 20.60 0.15
C PHE A 124 -7.14 19.67 -0.12
N MET A 125 -6.89 18.39 -0.40
CA MET A 125 -7.95 17.41 -0.61
C MET A 125 -8.77 17.13 0.66
N HIS A 126 -8.22 17.38 1.84
CA HIS A 126 -8.94 17.36 3.12
C HIS A 126 -9.76 18.61 3.42
N TRP A 127 -9.71 19.62 2.56
CA TRP A 127 -10.60 20.77 2.69
C TRP A 127 -12.06 20.31 2.51
N LYS A 128 -12.93 20.71 3.44
CA LYS A 128 -14.33 20.26 3.56
C LYS A 128 -15.14 20.16 2.24
N PRO A 129 -15.09 21.13 1.29
CA PRO A 129 -15.82 21.01 0.03
C PRO A 129 -15.20 20.01 -0.96
N ILE A 130 -13.91 19.69 -0.83
CA ILE A 130 -13.17 18.82 -1.75
C ILE A 130 -13.13 17.38 -1.26
N PHE A 131 -12.97 17.18 0.06
CA PHE A 131 -12.89 15.86 0.69
C PHE A 131 -13.93 14.85 0.19
N PRO A 132 -15.25 15.14 0.20
CA PRO A 132 -16.26 14.16 -0.23
C PRO A 132 -16.17 13.79 -1.72
N LEU A 133 -15.56 14.64 -2.55
CA LEU A 133 -15.45 14.47 -4.00
C LEU A 133 -14.16 13.76 -4.43
N VAL A 134 -13.09 13.93 -3.66
CA VAL A 134 -11.74 13.54 -4.09
C VAL A 134 -11.13 12.50 -3.17
N HIS A 135 -11.15 12.69 -1.86
CA HIS A 135 -10.31 11.89 -0.96
C HIS A 135 -11.10 10.98 0.01
N ARG A 136 -12.43 11.15 0.07
CA ARG A 136 -13.30 10.29 0.89
C ARG A 136 -13.16 8.81 0.55
N VAL A 137 -13.01 8.46 -0.73
CA VAL A 137 -12.87 7.06 -1.17
C VAL A 137 -11.68 6.39 -0.50
N HIS A 138 -10.55 7.09 -0.44
CA HIS A 138 -9.34 6.64 0.25
C HIS A 138 -9.62 6.38 1.74
N HIS A 139 -10.32 7.31 2.40
CA HIS A 139 -10.69 7.21 3.83
C HIS A 139 -11.77 6.17 4.14
N LEU A 140 -12.40 5.53 3.15
CA LEU A 140 -13.28 4.39 3.42
C LEU A 140 -12.50 3.16 3.92
N SER A 141 -11.18 3.15 3.78
CA SER A 141 -10.29 2.12 4.31
C SER A 141 -9.95 2.38 5.78
N HIS A 142 -10.95 2.26 6.65
CA HIS A 142 -10.80 2.54 8.09
C HIS A 142 -9.71 1.71 8.79
N THR A 143 -9.48 0.48 8.33
CA THR A 143 -8.33 -0.33 8.71
C THR A 143 -7.51 -0.59 7.45
N PRO A 144 -6.59 0.33 7.09
CA PRO A 144 -5.86 0.22 5.85
C PRO A 144 -5.13 -1.11 5.73
N THR A 145 -5.09 -1.63 4.50
CA THR A 145 -4.25 -2.76 4.13
C THR A 145 -3.23 -2.33 3.09
N PRO A 146 -2.19 -3.13 2.80
CA PRO A 146 -1.28 -2.86 1.68
C PRO A 146 -1.98 -2.58 0.34
N TRP A 147 -3.21 -3.09 0.15
CA TRP A 147 -4.02 -2.83 -1.04
C TRP A 147 -4.59 -1.41 -1.10
N ALA A 148 -4.72 -0.72 0.04
CA ALA A 148 -5.19 0.65 0.12
C ALA A 148 -4.19 1.69 -0.41
N ALA A 149 -2.91 1.30 -0.58
CA ALA A 149 -1.83 2.22 -0.93
C ALA A 149 -2.12 3.08 -2.18
N PHE A 150 -2.86 2.54 -3.16
CA PHE A 150 -3.27 3.30 -4.35
C PHE A 150 -4.79 3.34 -4.54
N SER A 151 -5.55 3.08 -3.47
CA SER A 151 -7.00 3.12 -3.51
C SER A 151 -7.49 4.56 -3.45
N PHE A 152 -7.39 5.24 -4.58
CA PHE A 152 -7.71 6.65 -4.74
C PHE A 152 -8.98 6.81 -5.57
N HIS A 153 -9.70 7.90 -5.34
CA HIS A 153 -10.67 8.35 -6.34
C HIS A 153 -9.94 8.71 -7.65
N PRO A 154 -10.55 8.59 -8.85
CA PRO A 154 -9.89 8.95 -10.10
C PRO A 154 -9.29 10.37 -10.12
N ILE A 155 -9.98 11.35 -9.53
CA ILE A 155 -9.46 12.73 -9.45
C ILE A 155 -8.22 12.81 -8.55
N GLU A 156 -8.24 12.10 -7.42
CA GLU A 156 -7.09 11.99 -6.52
C GLU A 156 -5.91 11.35 -7.23
N ALA A 157 -6.11 10.25 -7.97
CA ALA A 157 -5.05 9.62 -8.76
C ALA A 157 -4.41 10.57 -9.79
N VAL A 158 -5.20 11.46 -10.43
CA VAL A 158 -4.65 12.49 -11.33
C VAL A 158 -3.77 13.48 -10.57
N ILE A 159 -4.22 13.93 -9.39
CA ILE A 159 -3.46 14.84 -8.53
C ILE A 159 -2.16 14.16 -8.08
N GLU A 160 -2.24 12.96 -7.50
CA GLU A 160 -1.09 12.20 -7.01
C GLU A 160 -0.02 11.94 -8.08
N ALA A 161 -0.43 11.68 -9.33
CA ALA A 161 0.50 11.48 -10.44
C ALA A 161 1.06 12.79 -11.04
N GLY A 162 0.49 13.94 -10.67
CA GLY A 162 0.76 15.23 -11.32
C GLY A 162 2.17 15.76 -11.10
N LEU A 163 2.86 15.37 -10.03
CA LEU A 163 4.19 15.92 -9.75
C LEU A 163 5.22 15.59 -10.83
N PHE A 164 5.35 14.32 -11.21
CA PHE A 164 6.47 13.90 -12.06
C PHE A 164 6.53 14.65 -13.41
N PRO A 165 5.43 14.79 -14.18
CA PRO A 165 5.46 15.59 -15.40
C PRO A 165 5.80 17.06 -15.13
N ILE A 166 5.36 17.65 -14.01
CA ILE A 166 5.75 19.02 -13.62
C ILE A 166 7.25 19.09 -13.33
N PHE A 167 7.78 18.15 -12.55
CA PHE A 167 9.19 18.13 -12.13
C PHE A 167 10.15 18.08 -13.31
N ILE A 168 9.88 17.21 -14.29
CA ILE A 168 10.75 17.03 -15.46
C ILE A 168 10.71 18.20 -16.45
N LEU A 169 9.79 19.16 -16.32
CA LEU A 169 9.85 20.42 -17.09
C LEU A 169 11.03 21.29 -16.63
N PHE A 170 11.39 21.22 -15.35
CA PHE A 170 12.33 22.16 -14.73
C PHE A 170 13.66 21.52 -14.36
N VAL A 171 13.66 20.24 -13.95
CA VAL A 171 14.85 19.57 -13.41
C VAL A 171 15.35 18.49 -14.39
N PRO A 172 16.61 18.57 -14.87
CA PRO A 172 17.21 17.49 -15.63
C PRO A 172 17.20 16.18 -14.85
N THR A 173 16.47 15.19 -15.35
CA THR A 173 16.16 13.96 -14.61
C THR A 173 16.51 12.74 -15.44
N HIS A 174 17.27 11.81 -14.85
CA HIS A 174 17.57 10.54 -15.49
C HIS A 174 16.39 9.56 -15.28
N PRO A 175 16.01 8.72 -16.26
CA PRO A 175 14.96 7.71 -16.07
C PRO A 175 15.18 6.77 -14.88
N LEU A 176 16.45 6.46 -14.55
CA LEU A 176 16.78 5.67 -13.36
C LEU A 176 16.43 6.39 -12.05
N SER A 177 16.50 7.73 -12.00
CA SER A 177 16.07 8.51 -10.83
C SER A 177 14.56 8.37 -10.63
N ALA A 178 13.79 8.40 -11.73
CA ALA A 178 12.36 8.15 -11.70
C ALA A 178 12.06 6.73 -11.21
N LEU A 179 12.79 5.71 -11.67
CA LEU A 179 12.63 4.33 -11.19
C LEU A 179 12.94 4.20 -9.69
N VAL A 180 14.03 4.79 -9.21
CA VAL A 180 14.39 4.78 -7.78
C VAL A 180 13.30 5.46 -6.95
N TRP A 181 12.82 6.63 -7.39
CA TRP A 181 11.70 7.32 -6.75
C TRP A 181 10.41 6.50 -6.78
N LEU A 182 10.04 5.90 -7.90
CA LEU A 182 8.86 5.06 -8.05
C LEU A 182 8.88 3.83 -7.13
N LEU A 183 10.06 3.22 -6.93
CA LEU A 183 10.24 2.11 -5.99
C LEU A 183 10.15 2.60 -4.55
N TYR A 184 10.89 3.66 -4.20
CA TYR A 184 10.88 4.26 -2.87
C TYR A 184 9.46 4.68 -2.46
N MET A 185 8.76 5.44 -3.30
CA MET A 185 7.40 5.90 -3.03
C MET A 185 6.46 4.73 -2.78
N THR A 186 6.60 3.64 -3.55
CA THR A 186 5.67 2.52 -3.46
C THR A 186 5.92 1.73 -2.18
N VAL A 187 7.18 1.49 -1.83
CA VAL A 187 7.53 0.83 -0.57
C VAL A 187 7.01 1.65 0.61
N MET A 188 7.28 2.95 0.62
CA MET A 188 6.85 3.84 1.70
C MET A 188 5.33 3.90 1.84
N ASN A 189 4.62 4.03 0.72
CA ASN A 189 3.17 4.10 0.71
C ASN A 189 2.53 2.76 1.16
N VAL A 190 3.05 1.62 0.68
CA VAL A 190 2.62 0.29 1.14
C VAL A 190 2.87 0.10 2.63
N LEU A 191 4.04 0.49 3.14
CA LEU A 191 4.35 0.40 4.56
C LEU A 191 3.45 1.30 5.41
N GLY A 192 3.14 2.51 4.94
CA GLY A 192 2.19 3.42 5.59
C GLY A 192 0.79 2.83 5.73
N HIS A 193 0.36 2.00 4.77
CA HIS A 193 -0.96 1.36 4.76
C HIS A 193 -0.96 -0.10 5.25
N CYS A 194 0.18 -0.66 5.67
CA CYS A 194 0.25 -2.09 5.93
C CYS A 194 -0.46 -2.54 7.22
N GLY A 195 -0.96 -1.59 8.03
CA GLY A 195 -1.69 -1.84 9.27
C GLY A 195 -0.83 -2.42 10.40
N HIS A 196 0.50 -2.42 10.24
CA HIS A 196 1.46 -2.99 11.18
C HIS A 196 2.64 -2.06 11.40
N GLU A 197 3.01 -1.83 12.67
CA GLU A 197 4.13 -0.96 13.03
C GLU A 197 5.41 -1.75 13.23
N ILE A 198 6.24 -1.79 12.19
CA ILE A 198 7.49 -2.56 12.15
C ILE A 198 8.69 -1.83 12.74
N LEU A 199 8.61 -0.51 12.92
CA LEU A 199 9.73 0.28 13.42
C LEU A 199 9.93 0.06 14.94
N PRO A 200 11.18 0.18 15.45
CA PRO A 200 11.47 -0.09 16.85
C PRO A 200 10.88 0.98 17.79
N SER A 201 10.72 0.62 19.07
CA SER A 201 10.38 1.60 20.12
C SER A 201 11.44 2.70 20.19
N GLY A 202 11.02 3.94 20.48
CA GLY A 202 11.84 5.13 20.49
C GLY A 202 12.07 5.78 19.11
N PHE A 203 11.63 5.16 18.01
CA PHE A 203 11.91 5.64 16.65
C PHE A 203 11.37 7.06 16.41
N THR A 204 10.17 7.37 16.89
CA THR A 204 9.54 8.69 16.65
C THR A 204 10.12 9.79 17.56
N ARG A 205 10.86 9.42 18.62
CA ARG A 205 11.49 10.35 19.58
C ARG A 205 12.97 10.59 19.30
N HIS A 206 13.62 9.67 18.59
CA HIS A 206 15.05 9.76 18.33
C HIS A 206 15.39 10.90 17.34
N PRO A 207 16.42 11.74 17.60
CA PRO A 207 16.66 12.98 16.85
C PRO A 207 16.83 12.82 15.33
N LEU A 208 17.39 11.68 14.89
CA LEU A 208 17.63 11.39 13.48
C LEU A 208 16.41 10.83 12.75
N THR A 209 15.48 10.19 13.46
CA THR A 209 14.38 9.40 12.86
C THR A 209 13.00 9.99 13.13
N LYS A 210 12.88 10.92 14.09
CA LYS A 210 11.61 11.58 14.46
C LYS A 210 10.87 12.30 13.32
N TRP A 211 11.60 12.57 12.24
CA TRP A 211 11.10 13.24 11.04
C TRP A 211 10.41 12.30 10.05
N HIS A 212 10.63 10.99 10.19
CA HIS A 212 10.12 9.98 9.26
C HIS A 212 8.73 9.50 9.70
N ASN A 213 7.82 9.35 8.74
CA ASN A 213 6.47 8.85 9.00
C ASN A 213 6.49 7.35 9.26
N THR A 214 5.55 6.90 10.09
CA THR A 214 5.42 5.49 10.42
C THR A 214 4.03 5.00 10.04
N ALA A 215 3.81 3.68 10.09
CA ALA A 215 2.48 3.13 9.81
C ALA A 215 1.45 3.68 10.80
N VAL A 216 1.82 3.89 12.07
CA VAL A 216 0.96 4.56 13.07
C VAL A 216 0.61 6.00 12.68
N HIS A 217 1.55 6.76 12.10
CA HIS A 217 1.28 8.15 11.68
C HIS A 217 0.13 8.21 10.68
N HIS A 218 0.17 7.33 9.69
CA HIS A 218 -0.83 7.27 8.63
C HIS A 218 -2.13 6.57 9.07
N ASP A 219 -2.05 5.57 9.95
CA ASP A 219 -3.24 4.93 10.53
C ASP A 219 -4.05 5.92 11.40
N LEU A 220 -3.36 6.79 12.15
CA LEU A 220 -3.99 7.90 12.88
C LEU A 220 -4.63 8.91 11.92
N HIS A 221 -4.01 9.19 10.79
CA HIS A 221 -4.59 10.06 9.76
C HIS A 221 -5.94 9.52 9.26
N HIS A 222 -6.01 8.23 8.90
CA HIS A 222 -7.26 7.56 8.51
C HIS A 222 -8.32 7.56 9.62
N SER A 223 -7.89 7.56 10.88
CA SER A 223 -8.78 7.57 12.03
C SER A 223 -9.27 8.96 12.44
N ARG A 224 -8.49 10.02 12.15
CA ARG A 224 -8.70 11.37 12.70
C ARG A 224 -8.78 12.51 11.68
N VAL A 225 -8.66 12.25 10.37
CA VAL A 225 -8.88 13.10 9.16
C VAL A 225 -8.33 14.55 9.13
N HIS A 226 -7.97 15.15 10.25
CA HIS A 226 -7.59 16.55 10.43
C HIS A 226 -6.12 16.72 10.86
N CYS A 227 -5.30 15.68 10.72
CA CYS A 227 -3.90 15.67 11.13
C CYS A 227 -3.07 14.77 10.20
N ASN A 228 -1.74 14.81 10.29
CA ASN A 228 -0.81 13.83 9.72
C ASN A 228 -0.91 13.71 8.19
N TYR A 229 -0.69 14.80 7.45
CA TYR A 229 -0.85 14.82 5.99
C TYR A 229 0.40 14.40 5.20
N GLY A 230 1.57 14.29 5.83
CA GLY A 230 2.82 13.95 5.15
C GLY A 230 2.87 12.52 4.61
N LEU A 231 3.69 12.30 3.58
CA LEU A 231 3.85 10.99 2.94
C LEU A 231 5.00 10.18 3.56
N TYR A 232 6.23 10.66 3.41
CA TYR A 232 7.44 10.01 3.91
C TYR A 232 7.91 10.63 5.20
N TYR A 233 7.76 11.95 5.31
CA TYR A 233 8.24 12.73 6.43
C TYR A 233 7.10 13.54 7.07
N ASN A 234 7.16 13.70 8.39
CA ASN A 234 6.26 14.58 9.15
C ASN A 234 6.86 15.99 9.28
N LEU A 235 7.87 16.34 8.48
CA LEU A 235 8.52 17.64 8.48
C LEU A 235 7.47 18.75 8.29
N TRP A 236 6.67 18.64 7.23
CA TRP A 236 5.61 19.60 6.92
C TRP A 236 4.52 19.61 7.98
N ASP A 237 4.13 18.45 8.50
CA ASP A 237 3.15 18.37 9.59
C ASP A 237 3.62 19.10 10.85
N ARG A 238 4.90 18.95 11.22
CA ARG A 238 5.48 19.65 12.37
C ARG A 238 5.59 21.15 12.11
N LEU A 239 6.06 21.56 10.93
CA LEU A 239 6.20 22.97 10.56
C LEU A 239 4.85 23.70 10.54
N MET A 240 3.80 23.02 10.10
CA MET A 240 2.49 23.60 9.92
C MET A 240 1.53 23.33 11.09
N GLY A 241 2.00 22.66 12.15
CA GLY A 241 1.18 22.31 13.31
C GLY A 241 0.04 21.33 13.02
N THR A 242 0.20 20.45 12.02
CA THR A 242 -0.79 19.42 11.65
C THR A 242 -0.40 18.02 12.10
N ASN A 243 0.74 17.85 12.78
CA ASN A 243 1.11 16.56 13.38
C ASN A 243 0.25 16.31 14.62
N HIS A 244 -0.32 15.12 14.75
CA HIS A 244 -1.19 14.76 15.86
C HIS A 244 -0.44 14.82 17.18
N GLU A 245 -0.99 15.52 18.17
CA GLU A 245 -0.34 15.84 19.44
C GLU A 245 0.14 14.59 20.20
N ARG A 246 -0.62 13.50 20.09
CA ARG A 246 -0.35 12.23 20.77
C ARG A 246 0.33 11.19 19.88
N TYR A 247 0.83 11.57 18.70
CA TYR A 247 1.44 10.63 17.75
C TYR A 247 2.54 9.76 18.40
N ASP A 248 3.46 10.40 19.14
CA ASP A 248 4.56 9.71 19.81
C ASP A 248 4.07 8.76 20.93
N GLU A 249 2.95 9.07 21.59
CA GLU A 249 2.35 8.21 22.61
C GLU A 249 1.66 6.99 21.99
N GLU A 250 0.86 7.22 20.95
CA GLU A 250 0.15 6.17 20.21
C GLU A 250 1.13 5.16 19.60
N PHE A 251 2.24 5.65 19.04
CA PHE A 251 3.31 4.79 18.54
C PHE A 251 3.87 3.89 19.65
N GLU A 252 4.26 4.46 20.79
CA GLU A 252 4.82 3.69 21.91
C GLU A 252 3.79 2.73 22.52
N GLN A 253 2.51 3.08 22.55
CA GLN A 253 1.45 2.18 23.01
C GLN A 253 1.33 0.94 22.12
N VAL A 254 1.40 1.11 20.79
CA VAL A 254 1.44 -0.03 19.85
C VAL A 254 2.67 -0.91 20.12
N LYS A 255 3.84 -0.31 20.36
CA LYS A 255 5.07 -1.07 20.67
C LYS A 255 4.99 -1.79 22.01
N ALA A 256 4.48 -1.15 23.04
CA ALA A 256 4.30 -1.73 24.37
C ALA A 256 3.33 -2.90 24.35
N ARG A 257 2.20 -2.77 23.63
CA ARG A 257 1.24 -3.86 23.42
C ARG A 257 1.90 -5.04 22.69
N ALA A 258 2.67 -4.78 21.64
CA ALA A 258 3.37 -5.82 20.90
C ALA A 258 4.37 -6.59 21.79
N ALA A 259 5.14 -5.87 22.61
CA ALA A 259 6.08 -6.45 23.55
C ALA A 259 5.38 -7.31 24.61
N ALA A 260 4.28 -6.83 25.19
CA ALA A 260 3.48 -7.58 26.17
C ALA A 260 2.92 -8.88 25.58
N GLN A 261 2.39 -8.85 24.34
CA GLN A 261 1.90 -10.05 23.66
C GLN A 261 3.02 -11.05 23.35
N ALA A 262 4.21 -10.55 22.97
CA ALA A 262 5.37 -11.41 22.73
C ALA A 262 5.83 -12.13 24.00
N GLN A 263 5.82 -11.44 25.15
CA GLN A 263 6.17 -11.99 26.46
C GLN A 263 5.12 -12.97 27.00
N ALA A 264 3.82 -12.65 26.86
CA ALA A 264 2.73 -13.49 27.33
C ALA A 264 2.75 -14.88 26.68
N GLY A 265 3.09 -14.96 25.39
CA GLY A 265 3.21 -16.24 24.70
C GLY A 265 4.53 -16.99 24.91
N ASN A 266 5.47 -16.46 25.71
CA ASN A 266 6.72 -17.15 26.10
C ASN A 266 6.65 -17.76 27.51
N LYS A 267 5.55 -17.57 28.24
CA LYS A 267 5.30 -18.34 29.47
C LYS A 267 4.86 -19.76 29.08
N PRO A 268 5.46 -20.83 29.65
CA PRO A 268 4.92 -22.17 29.49
C PRO A 268 3.47 -22.18 30.01
N ASP A 269 2.59 -22.78 29.22
CA ASP A 269 1.14 -22.73 29.39
C ASP A 269 0.71 -23.23 30.79
N SER A 270 0.53 -22.30 31.73
CA SER A 270 -0.18 -22.55 32.98
C SER A 270 -1.67 -22.27 32.76
N GLY A 271 -2.29 -23.04 31.87
CA GLY A 271 -3.74 -23.24 31.78
C GLY A 271 -4.61 -21.98 31.84
N MET A 272 -4.35 -20.97 31.01
CA MET A 272 -5.18 -19.77 30.98
C MET A 272 -6.04 -19.71 29.71
N LYS A 273 -7.37 -19.78 29.90
CA LYS A 273 -8.37 -19.56 28.84
C LYS A 273 -8.24 -18.13 28.26
N PRO A 274 -8.60 -17.92 26.98
CA PRO A 274 -8.42 -16.64 26.31
C PRO A 274 -9.19 -15.51 27.01
N LEU A 275 -8.45 -14.48 27.41
CA LEU A 275 -8.99 -13.22 27.94
C LEU A 275 -9.64 -12.41 26.80
N VAL A 276 -10.96 -12.35 26.82
CA VAL A 276 -11.74 -11.37 26.04
C VAL A 276 -11.65 -10.04 26.78
N TYR A 277 -10.88 -9.09 26.25
CA TYR A 277 -10.90 -7.71 26.72
C TYR A 277 -12.10 -6.99 26.09
N ALA A 278 -13.17 -6.82 26.86
CA ALA A 278 -14.20 -5.82 26.56
C ALA A 278 -13.65 -4.45 26.97
N HIS A 279 -13.45 -3.54 26.02
CA HIS A 279 -13.20 -2.14 26.36
C HIS A 279 -14.52 -1.43 26.68
N LEU A 280 -14.57 -0.83 27.87
CA LEU A 280 -15.57 0.14 28.26
C LEU A 280 -15.30 1.43 27.47
N ARG A 281 -16.24 1.79 26.59
CA ARG A 281 -16.28 3.09 25.89
C ARG A 281 -16.75 4.14 26.90
N SER A 282 -16.08 5.29 26.98
CA SER A 282 -16.59 6.43 27.73
C SER A 282 -17.79 7.04 26.99
N SER A 283 -18.74 7.57 27.76
CA SER A 283 -20.03 8.09 27.28
C SER A 283 -19.95 9.36 26.42
N GLU A 284 -18.76 9.89 26.17
CA GLU A 284 -18.55 11.16 25.44
C GLU A 284 -18.41 10.95 23.91
N ASP A 285 -18.09 9.73 23.45
CA ASP A 285 -17.98 9.41 22.01
C ASP A 285 -19.32 9.03 21.36
N ALA A 286 -20.43 9.04 22.11
CA ALA A 286 -21.76 8.58 21.67
C ALA A 286 -22.64 9.68 21.05
N GLU A 287 -22.11 10.89 20.85
CA GLU A 287 -22.89 12.03 20.36
C GLU A 287 -22.91 12.19 18.83
N TRP A 288 -21.97 11.58 18.11
CA TRP A 288 -21.91 11.67 16.64
C TRP A 288 -22.81 10.66 15.90
N GLU A 289 -23.17 9.53 16.53
CA GLU A 289 -24.05 8.51 15.91
C GLU A 289 -25.55 8.83 16.06
N ARG A 290 -25.92 9.87 16.83
CA ARG A 290 -27.34 10.24 17.04
C ARG A 290 -27.97 11.08 15.93
N ALA A 291 -27.22 11.45 14.89
CA ALA A 291 -27.73 12.15 13.72
C ALA A 291 -27.83 11.21 12.49
N GLY A 292 -28.62 10.15 12.60
CA GLY A 292 -28.81 9.19 11.51
C GLY A 292 -29.97 8.26 11.81
N ASN A 293 -31.18 8.70 11.49
CA ASN A 293 -32.43 7.97 11.69
C ASN A 293 -32.42 6.63 10.92
N PHE A 294 -32.22 5.51 11.61
CA PHE A 294 -32.78 4.21 11.20
C PHE A 294 -33.20 3.39 12.43
N SER A 295 -34.38 2.81 12.28
CA SER A 295 -35.27 2.20 13.26
C SER A 295 -34.75 0.88 13.87
N ARG A 296 -34.78 0.84 15.21
CA ARG A 296 -35.11 -0.28 16.12
C ARG A 296 -34.74 -1.72 15.70
N ALA A 297 -33.76 -2.28 16.43
CA ALA A 297 -33.89 -3.57 17.12
C ALA A 297 -33.10 -3.48 18.44
N GLY A 298 -33.73 -3.80 19.57
CA GLY A 298 -33.19 -3.59 20.92
C GLY A 298 -31.99 -4.48 21.29
N PRO A 299 -31.31 -4.20 22.41
CA PRO A 299 -30.13 -4.96 22.81
C PRO A 299 -30.54 -6.37 23.30
N MET A 300 -30.01 -7.40 22.65
CA MET A 300 -30.02 -8.77 23.16
C MET A 300 -29.02 -8.85 24.32
N GLN A 301 -29.50 -8.84 25.56
CA GLN A 301 -28.68 -9.10 26.74
C GLN A 301 -28.34 -10.60 26.78
N LEU A 302 -27.06 -10.93 26.80
CA LEU A 302 -26.56 -12.30 27.02
C LEU A 302 -26.21 -12.46 28.50
N TYR A 303 -27.03 -13.23 29.22
CA TYR A 303 -26.70 -13.74 30.55
C TYR A 303 -25.77 -14.95 30.40
N ALA A 304 -24.65 -14.96 31.13
CA ALA A 304 -23.80 -16.14 31.25
C ALA A 304 -24.44 -17.13 32.23
N ILE A 305 -24.91 -18.27 31.72
CA ILE A 305 -25.35 -19.39 32.55
C ILE A 305 -24.28 -20.48 32.50
N SER A 306 -23.76 -20.83 33.67
CA SER A 306 -22.83 -21.93 33.89
C SER A 306 -23.60 -23.26 33.89
N GLY A 307 -23.34 -24.15 32.93
CA GLY A 307 -23.88 -25.51 32.93
C GLY A 307 -23.71 -26.22 31.60
N ASP A 308 -23.35 -27.49 31.66
CA ASP A 308 -23.06 -28.38 30.53
C ASP A 308 -24.35 -28.76 29.78
N GLN A 309 -24.66 -28.06 28.68
CA GLN A 309 -25.78 -28.34 27.79
C GLN A 309 -25.34 -28.20 26.32
N ARG A 310 -25.61 -29.24 25.52
CA ARG A 310 -25.37 -29.25 24.07
C ARG A 310 -26.46 -28.45 23.36
N PHE A 311 -26.08 -27.46 22.54
CA PHE A 311 -26.99 -26.75 21.64
C PHE A 311 -26.81 -27.21 20.20
N ASN A 312 -27.91 -27.54 19.52
CA ASN A 312 -27.96 -27.64 18.07
C ASN A 312 -28.29 -26.25 17.51
N ILE A 313 -27.37 -25.68 16.73
CA ILE A 313 -27.62 -24.45 15.96
C ILE A 313 -27.97 -24.88 14.54
N SER A 314 -29.23 -24.69 14.13
CA SER A 314 -29.65 -24.80 12.73
C SER A 314 -29.75 -23.40 12.12
N VAL A 315 -28.91 -23.10 11.13
CA VAL A 315 -29.02 -21.89 10.31
C VAL A 315 -29.72 -22.27 9.01
N GLN A 316 -30.93 -21.77 8.81
CA GLN A 316 -31.68 -21.92 7.57
C GLN A 316 -31.29 -20.78 6.61
N VAL A 317 -30.54 -21.11 5.55
CA VAL A 317 -30.23 -20.16 4.46
C VAL A 317 -31.27 -20.37 3.36
N GLY A 318 -32.06 -19.33 3.10
CA GLY A 318 -33.04 -19.29 2.03
C GLY A 318 -32.39 -19.38 0.65
N ALA A 319 -32.84 -20.39 -0.11
CA ALA A 319 -32.86 -20.64 -1.55
C ALA A 319 -31.94 -19.84 -2.50
N GLY A 320 -31.04 -20.56 -3.20
CA GLY A 320 -30.52 -20.13 -4.50
C GLY A 320 -29.24 -20.82 -5.00
N CYS A 321 -29.37 -22.08 -5.45
CA CYS A 321 -28.37 -22.91 -6.16
C CYS A 321 -27.22 -23.57 -5.38
N ALA A 322 -27.01 -24.85 -5.71
CA ALA A 322 -26.35 -25.87 -4.92
C ALA A 322 -24.89 -26.12 -5.31
N ALA A 323 -24.05 -26.36 -4.31
CA ALA A 323 -23.00 -27.38 -4.37
C ALA A 323 -22.93 -28.07 -2.99
N ARG A 324 -23.20 -29.37 -2.95
CA ARG A 324 -23.16 -30.22 -1.76
C ARG A 324 -21.70 -30.44 -1.34
N ALA A 325 -21.36 -30.07 -0.10
CA ALA A 325 -20.24 -30.68 0.62
C ALA A 325 -20.80 -31.41 1.84
N VAL A 326 -20.60 -32.72 1.91
CA VAL A 326 -20.94 -33.55 3.07
C VAL A 326 -19.83 -33.36 4.11
N PHE A 327 -20.16 -32.81 5.27
CA PHE A 327 -19.25 -32.76 6.41
C PHE A 327 -19.49 -34.00 7.30
N PRO A 328 -18.45 -34.75 7.72
CA PRO A 328 -18.63 -35.82 8.68
C PRO A 328 -18.91 -35.25 10.08
N VAL A 329 -19.92 -35.81 10.73
CA VAL A 329 -20.27 -35.58 12.14
C VAL A 329 -19.16 -36.18 13.01
N LEU A 330 -18.50 -35.34 13.81
CA LEU A 330 -17.48 -35.80 14.76
C LEU A 330 -18.15 -36.49 15.96
N ARG A 331 -17.91 -37.79 16.14
CA ARG A 331 -18.13 -38.50 17.40
C ARG A 331 -16.81 -38.50 18.17
N VAL A 332 -16.83 -38.02 19.42
CA VAL A 332 -15.69 -38.12 20.33
C VAL A 332 -16.01 -39.21 21.34
N ASP A 333 -15.23 -40.29 21.32
CA ASP A 333 -15.22 -41.30 22.39
C ASP A 333 -13.87 -41.22 23.13
N THR A 334 -13.92 -41.41 24.44
CA THR A 334 -12.86 -41.19 25.40
C THR A 334 -11.97 -42.42 25.52
N SER A 335 -11.14 -42.72 24.52
CA SER A 335 -9.97 -43.58 24.69
C SER A 335 -9.03 -43.53 23.49
N GLY A 336 -7.87 -42.87 23.67
CA GLY A 336 -6.65 -43.04 22.87
C GLY A 336 -6.68 -42.49 21.43
N ILE A 337 -6.08 -41.32 21.19
CA ILE A 337 -5.85 -40.80 19.84
C ILE A 337 -4.41 -41.12 19.42
N GLY A 338 -4.27 -42.05 18.47
CA GLY A 338 -3.11 -42.15 17.60
C GLY A 338 -3.28 -41.21 16.40
N PHE A 339 -2.25 -40.41 16.09
CA PHE A 339 -2.22 -39.55 14.91
C PHE A 339 -1.42 -40.22 13.80
N HIS A 340 -2.03 -40.42 12.63
CA HIS A 340 -1.29 -40.64 11.39
C HIS A 340 -1.17 -39.31 10.62
N PHE A 341 0.08 -38.90 10.37
CA PHE A 341 0.43 -37.78 9.49
C PHE A 341 1.12 -38.31 8.23
N LEU A 342 0.83 -37.67 7.07
CA LEU A 342 1.78 -37.08 6.09
C LEU A 342 1.11 -36.94 4.68
N PRO A 343 1.60 -36.07 3.76
CA PRO A 343 2.90 -35.39 3.78
C PRO A 343 2.91 -33.86 3.70
N ARG A 344 4.05 -33.34 4.19
CA ARG A 344 4.54 -31.96 4.18
C ARG A 344 4.71 -31.44 2.74
N CYS A 345 4.28 -30.19 2.50
CA CYS A 345 4.91 -29.35 1.49
C CYS A 345 6.11 -28.64 2.14
N GLU A 346 7.33 -29.02 1.76
CA GLU A 346 8.53 -28.28 2.13
C GLU A 346 8.65 -27.01 1.27
N PHE A 347 8.69 -25.86 1.93
CA PHE A 347 8.95 -24.57 1.32
C PHE A 347 10.46 -24.40 1.08
N ASP A 348 10.90 -24.59 -0.16
CA ASP A 348 12.28 -24.37 -0.57
C ASP A 348 12.57 -22.87 -0.74
N SER A 349 13.14 -22.27 0.32
CA SER A 349 13.53 -20.86 0.38
C SER A 349 14.45 -20.41 -0.76
N LYS A 350 15.24 -21.32 -1.36
CA LYS A 350 16.15 -21.00 -2.48
C LYS A 350 15.41 -20.88 -3.82
N ARG A 351 14.29 -21.59 -4.00
CA ARG A 351 13.41 -21.43 -5.18
C ARG A 351 12.61 -20.14 -5.12
N PHE A 352 12.19 -19.71 -3.93
CA PHE A 352 11.51 -18.42 -3.74
C PHE A 352 12.43 -17.23 -4.02
N THR A 353 13.68 -17.24 -3.53
CA THR A 353 14.65 -16.16 -3.83
C THR A 353 15.03 -16.13 -5.32
N ARG A 354 15.20 -17.30 -5.95
CA ARG A 354 15.43 -17.40 -7.40
C ARG A 354 14.21 -16.91 -8.20
N GLY A 355 12.99 -17.22 -7.78
CA GLY A 355 11.76 -16.72 -8.39
C GLY A 355 11.61 -15.21 -8.27
N LEU A 356 11.89 -14.63 -7.10
CA LEU A 356 11.85 -13.18 -6.88
C LEU A 356 12.95 -12.46 -7.67
N MET A 357 14.17 -13.02 -7.74
CA MET A 357 15.24 -12.49 -8.60
C MET A 357 14.88 -12.59 -10.07
N VAL A 358 14.28 -13.69 -10.54
CA VAL A 358 13.85 -13.84 -11.94
C VAL A 358 12.76 -12.82 -12.27
N VAL A 359 11.79 -12.58 -11.39
CA VAL A 359 10.72 -11.60 -11.64
C VAL A 359 11.24 -10.15 -11.62
N LEU A 360 12.11 -9.81 -10.67
CA LEU A 360 12.78 -8.49 -10.64
C LEU A 360 13.68 -8.30 -11.85
N THR A 361 14.39 -9.36 -12.27
CA THR A 361 15.21 -9.34 -13.49
C THR A 361 14.33 -9.20 -14.72
N VAL A 362 13.18 -9.87 -14.81
CA VAL A 362 12.24 -9.73 -15.93
C VAL A 362 11.64 -8.33 -15.95
N ALA A 363 11.24 -7.75 -14.81
CA ALA A 363 10.73 -6.37 -14.78
C ALA A 363 11.79 -5.36 -15.21
N VAL A 364 13.02 -5.50 -14.70
CA VAL A 364 14.17 -4.67 -15.07
C VAL A 364 14.53 -4.86 -16.54
N VAL A 365 14.59 -6.10 -17.03
CA VAL A 365 14.89 -6.45 -18.43
C VAL A 365 13.78 -5.95 -19.36
N MET A 366 12.50 -6.00 -18.98
CA MET A 366 11.42 -5.47 -19.80
C MET A 366 11.43 -3.94 -19.87
N SER A 367 11.78 -3.26 -18.78
CA SER A 367 12.01 -1.81 -18.78
C SER A 367 13.24 -1.42 -19.61
N PHE A 368 14.33 -2.18 -19.50
CA PHE A 368 15.54 -1.99 -20.34
C PHE A 368 15.30 -2.39 -21.80
N TYR A 369 14.44 -3.37 -22.08
CA TYR A 369 14.07 -3.79 -23.43
C TYR A 369 13.21 -2.72 -24.10
N ALA A 370 12.23 -2.16 -23.39
CA ALA A 370 11.46 -1.02 -23.87
C ALA A 370 12.35 0.19 -24.17
N LEU A 371 13.33 0.47 -23.30
CA LEU A 371 14.32 1.53 -23.50
C LEU A 371 15.30 1.20 -24.65
N ALA A 372 15.74 -0.04 -24.78
CA ALA A 372 16.65 -0.49 -25.83
C ALA A 372 15.97 -0.44 -27.21
N GLN A 373 14.69 -0.80 -27.29
CA GLN A 373 13.87 -0.64 -28.50
C GLN A 373 13.76 0.84 -28.90
N GLN A 374 13.62 1.77 -27.94
CA GLN A 374 13.67 3.20 -28.22
C GLN A 374 15.03 3.65 -28.77
N THR A 375 16.15 3.09 -28.30
CA THR A 375 17.50 3.42 -28.80
C THR A 375 17.84 2.79 -30.15
N LYS A 376 17.36 1.57 -30.43
CA LYS A 376 17.62 0.85 -31.69
C LYS A 376 16.90 1.51 -32.86
N LEU A 377 15.66 1.94 -32.65
CA LEU A 377 14.89 2.73 -33.63
C LEU A 377 15.59 4.06 -33.94
N ALA A 378 16.13 4.76 -32.93
CA ALA A 378 16.89 5.99 -33.12
C ALA A 378 18.23 5.78 -33.87
N GLY A 379 18.85 4.61 -33.72
CA GLY A 379 20.09 4.24 -34.43
C GLY A 379 19.86 3.87 -35.90
N ASP A 380 18.80 3.13 -36.21
CA ASP A 380 18.46 2.71 -37.58
C ASP A 380 17.97 3.89 -38.44
N GLU A 381 17.26 4.86 -37.86
CA GLU A 381 16.88 6.11 -38.56
C GLU A 381 18.10 6.96 -38.92
N ARG A 382 19.13 6.99 -38.06
CA ARG A 382 20.38 7.72 -38.31
C ARG A 382 21.21 7.08 -39.43
N ARG A 383 21.13 5.76 -39.62
CA ARG A 383 21.76 5.03 -40.74
C ARG A 383 21.01 5.24 -42.05
N ARG A 384 19.67 5.28 -42.03
CA ARG A 384 18.85 5.54 -43.23
C ARG A 384 18.99 6.98 -43.73
N GLY A 385 19.13 7.96 -42.85
CA GLY A 385 19.36 9.36 -43.23
C GLY A 385 20.75 9.68 -43.80
N HIS A 386 21.71 8.76 -43.77
CA HIS A 386 23.02 8.89 -44.43
C HIS A 386 23.10 8.13 -45.76
N GLY A 387 22.13 7.26 -46.07
CA GLY A 387 22.10 6.49 -47.33
C GLY A 387 21.58 7.27 -48.55
N ASP A 388 20.82 8.35 -48.33
CA ASP A 388 20.13 9.11 -49.40
C ASP A 388 20.83 10.42 -49.80
N SER A 389 22.09 10.61 -49.40
CA SER A 389 22.89 11.79 -49.80
C SER A 389 23.97 11.50 -50.86
N GLY A 390 23.88 10.33 -51.51
CA GLY A 390 24.79 9.92 -52.57
C GLY A 390 24.12 9.07 -53.64
N ALA A 391 23.27 9.70 -54.46
CA ALA A 391 22.92 9.27 -55.81
C ALA A 391 22.36 10.47 -56.59
#